data_AF-A0A8X8ZM10-F1
#
_entry.id   AF-A0A8X8ZM10-F1
#
_cell.length_a   1.000
_cell.length_b   1.000
_cell.length_c   1.000
_cell.angle_alpha   90.00
_cell.angle_beta   90.00
_cell.angle_gamma   90.00
#
_symmetry.space_group_name_H-M   'P 1'
#
loop_
_entity.id
_entity.type
_entity.pdbx_description
1 polymer ?
#
loop_
_entity_poly.entity_id
_entity_poly.type
_entity_poly.pdbx_seq_one_letter_code
_entity_poly.pdbx_strand_id
1 'polypeptide(L)'
;MDEFLEGVIVEHMETSKREGGIGESFVGILLDLHNEKDGDIFIDRESFEALLVDLLGAGTDTLTTLLIWTMAELLQHPIGLDFEFIPFGEGRRGCPGIGFSAATVEFVLANLVWKFDWELPNGGKSVDMAETPAATLHKAVPLLAVANKYS
;
A
#
# COMPACT_ATOMS: atom_id res chain seq x y z
N MET A 1 -17.89 2.01 -7.51
CA MET A 1 -16.80 1.02 -7.39
C MET A 1 -16.56 0.40 -8.75
N ASP A 2 -17.61 -0.10 -9.39
CA ASP A 2 -17.57 -0.71 -10.73
C ASP A 2 -16.97 0.23 -11.80
N GLU A 3 -17.36 1.51 -11.83
CA GLU A 3 -16.80 2.48 -12.78
C GLU A 3 -15.29 2.73 -12.58
N PHE A 4 -14.82 2.66 -11.33
CA PHE A 4 -13.40 2.78 -11.00
C PHE A 4 -12.63 1.52 -11.42
N LEU A 5 -13.17 0.33 -11.13
CA LEU A 5 -12.56 -0.94 -11.53
C LEU A 5 -12.49 -1.08 -13.04
N GLU A 6 -13.57 -0.74 -13.75
CA GLU A 6 -13.58 -0.70 -15.22
C GLU A 6 -12.56 0.30 -15.76
N GLY A 7 -12.41 1.47 -15.13
CA GLY A 7 -11.35 2.42 -15.46
C GLY A 7 -9.95 1.83 -15.31
N VAL A 8 -9.67 1.15 -14.18
CA VAL A 8 -8.37 0.49 -13.91
C VAL A 8 -8.08 -0.62 -14.91
N ILE A 9 -9.09 -1.43 -15.26
CA ILE A 9 -8.98 -2.52 -16.23
C ILE A 9 -8.65 -1.94 -17.61
N VAL A 10 -9.39 -0.93 -18.07
CA VAL A 10 -9.17 -0.29 -19.37
C VAL A 10 -7.78 0.33 -19.45
N GLU A 11 -7.34 1.04 -18.41
CA GLU A 11 -6.00 1.65 -18.37
C GLU A 11 -4.88 0.60 -18.41
N HIS A 12 -5.02 -0.50 -17.67
CA HIS A 12 -4.06 -1.60 -17.70
C HIS A 12 -4.01 -2.29 -19.06
N MET A 13 -5.16 -2.51 -19.72
CA MET A 13 -5.21 -3.06 -21.07
C MET A 13 -4.50 -2.15 -22.08
N GLU A 14 -4.66 -0.82 -21.97
CA GLU A 14 -4.02 0.14 -22.88
C GLU A 14 -2.51 0.28 -22.62
N THR A 15 -2.08 0.21 -21.36
CA THR A 15 -0.65 0.22 -20.98
C THR A 15 0.05 -1.06 -21.44
N SER A 16 -0.60 -2.21 -21.27
CA SER A 16 -0.09 -3.50 -21.73
C SER A 16 0.13 -3.57 -23.25
N LYS A 17 -0.78 -2.98 -24.04
CA LYS A 17 -0.62 -2.88 -25.51
C LYS A 17 0.60 -2.05 -25.92
N ARG A 18 1.01 -1.08 -25.10
CA ARG A 18 2.18 -0.22 -25.35
C ARG A 18 3.49 -0.88 -25.00
N GLU A 19 3.52 -1.68 -23.93
CA GLU A 19 4.76 -2.28 -23.40
C GLU A 19 5.01 -3.72 -23.87
N GLY A 20 4.05 -4.35 -24.56
CA GLY A 20 4.27 -5.60 -25.29
C GLY A 20 4.15 -6.87 -24.43
N GLY A 21 3.26 -6.88 -23.44
CA GLY A 21 2.93 -8.08 -22.67
C GLY A 21 1.72 -7.88 -21.78
N ILE A 22 0.70 -8.74 -21.92
CA ILE A 22 -0.47 -8.80 -21.01
C ILE A 22 -0.07 -9.54 -19.72
N GLY A 23 0.84 -10.50 -19.79
CA GLY A 23 1.19 -11.40 -18.69
C GLY A 23 2.20 -10.90 -17.64
N GLU A 24 2.64 -9.64 -17.65
CA GLU A 24 3.59 -9.14 -16.64
C GLU A 24 2.92 -8.45 -15.44
N SER A 25 1.68 -7.99 -15.57
CA SER A 25 0.93 -7.34 -14.48
C SER A 25 -0.02 -8.32 -13.79
N PHE A 26 -0.26 -8.14 -12.49
CA PHE A 26 -1.21 -8.97 -11.74
C PHE A 26 -2.62 -8.93 -12.36
N VAL A 27 -3.08 -7.74 -12.78
CA VAL A 27 -4.37 -7.57 -13.46
C VAL A 27 -4.41 -8.35 -14.77
N GLY A 28 -3.33 -8.29 -15.56
CA GLY A 28 -3.21 -9.03 -16.81
C GLY A 28 -3.21 -10.54 -16.62
N ILE A 29 -2.50 -11.06 -15.61
CA ILE A 29 -2.52 -12.49 -15.24
C ILE A 29 -3.93 -12.93 -14.85
N LEU A 30 -4.64 -12.14 -14.02
CA LEU A 30 -6.01 -12.45 -13.65
C LEU A 30 -6.97 -12.39 -14.85
N LEU A 31 -6.76 -11.46 -15.79
CA LEU A 31 -7.54 -11.36 -17.01
C LEU A 31 -7.28 -12.56 -17.93
N ASP A 32 -6.04 -13.01 -18.05
CA ASP A 32 -5.69 -14.19 -18.84
C ASP A 32 -6.37 -15.44 -18.25
N LEU A 33 -6.33 -15.61 -16.92
CA LEU A 33 -7.03 -16.70 -16.22
C LEU A 33 -8.55 -16.64 -16.35
N HIS A 34 -9.15 -15.44 -16.28
CA HIS A 34 -10.59 -15.26 -16.49
C HIS A 34 -11.01 -15.61 -17.92
N ASN A 35 -10.15 -15.33 -18.90
CA ASN A 35 -10.42 -15.58 -20.31
C ASN A 35 -10.12 -17.02 -20.75
N GLU A 36 -9.42 -17.81 -19.92
CA GLU A 36 -9.03 -19.19 -20.23
C GLU A 36 -10.24 -20.13 -20.07
N LYS A 37 -10.71 -20.71 -21.19
CA LYS A 37 -11.97 -21.49 -21.25
C LYS A 37 -11.82 -22.98 -20.97
N ASP A 38 -10.60 -23.48 -20.79
CA ASP A 38 -10.28 -24.93 -20.73
C ASP A 38 -9.38 -25.30 -19.53
N GLY A 39 -9.21 -24.38 -18.58
CA GLY A 39 -8.41 -24.57 -17.36
C GLY A 39 -9.20 -25.24 -16.23
N ASP A 40 -8.52 -26.05 -15.41
CA ASP A 40 -9.07 -26.70 -14.21
C ASP A 40 -9.51 -25.70 -13.10
N ILE A 41 -9.17 -24.41 -13.29
CA ILE A 41 -9.49 -23.29 -12.40
C ILE A 41 -10.36 -22.30 -13.18
N PHE A 42 -11.67 -22.28 -12.91
CA PHE A 42 -12.60 -21.31 -13.48
C PHE A 42 -12.77 -20.13 -12.52
N ILE A 43 -12.35 -18.93 -12.94
CA ILE A 43 -12.58 -17.67 -12.21
C ILE A 43 -13.70 -16.92 -12.92
N ASP A 44 -14.87 -16.80 -12.28
CA ASP A 44 -15.97 -16.01 -12.81
C ASP A 44 -15.73 -14.49 -12.61
N ARG A 45 -16.58 -13.67 -13.22
CA ARG A 45 -16.43 -12.20 -13.20
C ARG A 45 -16.54 -11.63 -11.78
N GLU A 46 -17.40 -12.18 -10.92
CA GLU A 46 -17.56 -11.70 -9.54
C GLU A 46 -16.32 -12.04 -8.72
N SER A 47 -15.78 -13.25 -8.88
CA SER A 47 -14.52 -13.66 -8.25
C SER A 47 -13.34 -12.81 -8.71
N PHE A 48 -13.26 -12.48 -10.00
CA PHE A 48 -12.23 -11.59 -10.55
C PHE A 48 -12.32 -10.19 -9.95
N GLU A 49 -13.52 -9.58 -9.92
CA GLU A 49 -13.74 -8.26 -9.34
C GLU A 49 -13.43 -8.25 -7.83
N ALA A 50 -13.82 -9.30 -7.10
CA ALA A 50 -13.53 -9.44 -5.68
C ALA A 50 -12.02 -9.49 -5.41
N LEU A 51 -11.24 -10.25 -6.19
CA LEU A 51 -9.79 -10.32 -6.04
C LEU A 51 -9.10 -8.97 -6.28
N LEU A 52 -9.57 -8.20 -7.25
CA LEU A 52 -9.05 -6.85 -7.49
C LEU A 52 -9.37 -5.91 -6.34
N VAL A 53 -10.60 -5.97 -5.83
CA VAL A 53 -11.03 -5.15 -4.68
C VAL A 53 -10.26 -5.52 -3.42
N ASP A 54 -10.03 -6.81 -3.16
CA ASP A 54 -9.26 -7.29 -2.03
C ASP A 54 -7.81 -6.80 -2.09
N LEU A 55 -7.16 -6.92 -3.26
CA LEU A 55 -5.79 -6.45 -3.44
C LEU A 55 -5.66 -4.94 -3.23
N LEU A 56 -6.53 -4.15 -3.89
CA LEU A 56 -6.47 -2.69 -3.82
C LEU A 56 -6.85 -2.19 -2.42
N GLY A 57 -7.94 -2.72 -1.85
CA GLY A 57 -8.41 -2.35 -0.52
C GLY A 57 -7.38 -2.67 0.56
N ALA A 58 -6.88 -3.91 0.60
CA ALA A 58 -5.90 -4.32 1.60
C ALA A 58 -4.56 -3.57 1.41
N GLY A 59 -4.09 -3.42 0.17
CA GLY A 59 -2.85 -2.73 -0.13
C GLY A 59 -2.89 -1.25 0.24
N THR A 60 -3.91 -0.51 -0.20
CA THR A 60 -4.00 0.93 0.06
C THR A 60 -4.16 1.25 1.54
N ASP A 61 -5.06 0.54 2.23
CA ASP A 61 -5.36 0.81 3.64
C ASP A 61 -4.16 0.54 4.55
N THR A 62 -3.50 -0.61 4.37
CA THR A 62 -2.33 -1.00 5.16
C THR A 62 -1.11 -0.15 4.86
N LEU A 63 -0.80 0.13 3.60
CA LEU A 63 0.37 0.93 3.22
C LEU A 63 0.26 2.38 3.70
N THR A 64 -0.91 3.00 3.52
CA THR A 64 -1.12 4.38 3.95
C THR A 64 -0.99 4.48 5.47
N THR A 65 -1.59 3.54 6.20
CA THR A 65 -1.51 3.48 7.66
C THR A 65 -0.08 3.27 8.14
N LEU A 66 0.66 2.33 7.53
CA LEU A 66 2.06 2.07 7.86
C LEU A 66 2.92 3.32 7.64
N LEU A 67 2.82 3.96 6.47
CA LEU A 67 3.55 5.20 6.17
C LEU A 67 3.25 6.32 7.17
N ILE A 68 1.98 6.52 7.53
CA ILE A 68 1.56 7.53 8.51
C ILE A 68 2.18 7.26 9.88
N TRP A 69 2.12 6.01 10.37
CA TRP A 69 2.72 5.64 11.64
C TRP A 69 4.23 5.75 11.63
N THR A 70 4.89 5.33 10.55
CA THR A 70 6.34 5.47 10.43
C THR A 70 6.76 6.94 10.45
N MET A 71 6.05 7.82 9.73
CA MET A 71 6.33 9.26 9.78
C MET A 71 6.03 9.87 11.16
N ALA A 72 4.96 9.44 11.83
CA ALA A 72 4.63 9.87 13.19
C ALA A 72 5.73 9.47 14.18
N GLU A 73 6.21 8.23 14.08
CA GLU A 73 7.29 7.70 14.91
C GLU A 73 8.61 8.43 14.63
N LEU A 74 8.98 8.64 13.37
CA LEU A 74 10.20 9.39 13.00
C LEU A 74 10.18 10.83 13.54
N LEU A 75 9.02 11.48 13.56
CA LEU A 75 8.85 12.82 14.13
C LEU A 75 8.97 12.85 15.66
N GLN A 76 8.67 11.74 16.34
CA GLN A 76 8.71 11.64 17.79
C GLN A 76 10.04 11.07 18.31
N HIS A 77 10.65 10.17 17.54
CA HIS A 77 11.85 9.43 17.85
C HIS A 77 12.74 9.31 16.60
N PRO A 78 13.80 10.13 16.46
CA PRO A 78 14.66 10.13 15.26
C PRO A 78 15.53 8.87 15.10
N ILE A 79 15.45 7.89 16.01
CA ILE A 79 16.18 6.62 15.95
C ILE A 79 15.17 5.49 16.19
N GLY A 80 14.57 4.97 15.13
CA GLY A 80 13.66 3.81 15.19
C GLY A 80 14.44 2.50 15.03
N LEU A 81 14.60 1.74 16.11
CA LEU A 81 15.30 0.45 16.12
C LEU A 81 14.60 -0.54 17.07
N ASP A 82 13.56 -1.22 16.59
CA ASP A 82 13.08 -2.46 17.17
C ASP A 82 12.68 -3.43 16.04
N PHE A 83 13.26 -4.63 16.03
CA PHE A 83 13.17 -5.61 14.94
C PHE A 83 12.51 -6.93 15.38
N GLU A 84 12.01 -7.03 16.62
CA GLU A 84 11.39 -8.27 17.11
C GLU A 84 9.88 -8.25 16.92
N PHE A 85 9.42 -8.27 15.67
CA PHE A 85 8.00 -8.34 15.33
C PHE A 85 7.74 -9.24 14.11
N ILE A 86 6.55 -9.86 14.06
CA ILE A 86 6.03 -10.58 12.89
C ILE A 86 4.88 -9.75 12.27
N PRO A 87 5.15 -8.54 11.73
CA PRO A 87 4.10 -7.59 11.34
C PRO A 87 3.29 -8.04 10.12
N PHE A 88 3.79 -9.03 9.38
CA PHE A 88 3.17 -9.56 8.16
C PHE A 88 2.65 -10.99 8.30
N GLY A 89 2.62 -11.53 9.53
CA GLY A 89 2.32 -12.94 9.78
C GLY A 89 3.37 -13.90 9.20
N GLU A 90 3.14 -15.20 9.34
CA GLU A 90 4.05 -16.24 8.87
C GLU A 90 3.31 -17.48 8.35
N GLY A 91 4.04 -18.36 7.66
CA GLY A 91 3.50 -19.62 7.14
C GLY A 91 2.57 -19.45 5.94
N ARG A 92 1.65 -20.41 5.75
CA ARG A 92 0.79 -20.49 4.54
C ARG A 92 -0.22 -19.35 4.37
N ARG A 93 -0.38 -18.50 5.38
CA ARG A 93 -1.27 -17.32 5.36
C ARG A 93 -0.51 -16.04 5.69
N GLY A 94 0.83 -16.05 5.54
CA GLY A 94 1.62 -14.82 5.59
C GLY A 94 1.17 -13.84 4.52
N CYS A 95 1.35 -12.54 4.78
CA CYS A 95 0.91 -11.48 3.89
C CYS A 95 1.56 -11.64 2.50
N PRO A 96 0.78 -11.81 1.43
CA PRO A 96 1.34 -11.89 0.08
C PRO A 96 1.93 -10.55 -0.38
N GLY A 97 1.53 -9.45 0.25
CA GLY A 97 1.98 -8.09 -0.06
C GLY A 97 3.30 -7.66 0.60
N ILE A 98 3.97 -8.51 1.39
CA ILE A 98 5.18 -8.10 2.15
C ILE A 98 6.27 -7.49 1.27
N GLY A 99 6.61 -8.13 0.15
CA GLY A 99 7.67 -7.66 -0.74
C GLY A 99 7.33 -6.32 -1.38
N PHE A 100 6.09 -6.19 -1.87
CA PHE A 100 5.57 -4.93 -2.41
C PHE A 100 5.56 -3.84 -1.35
N SER A 101 5.04 -4.15 -0.16
CA SER A 101 4.93 -3.20 0.94
C SER A 101 6.27 -2.69 1.43
N ALA A 102 7.24 -3.58 1.65
CA ALA A 102 8.57 -3.17 2.08
C ALA A 102 9.22 -2.25 1.05
N ALA A 103 9.23 -2.64 -0.23
CA ALA A 103 9.82 -1.85 -1.30
C ALA A 103 9.15 -0.48 -1.45
N THR A 104 7.82 -0.42 -1.41
CA THR A 104 7.08 0.84 -1.52
C THR A 104 7.34 1.76 -0.32
N VAL A 105 7.28 1.22 0.90
CA VAL A 105 7.49 2.02 2.12
C VAL A 105 8.91 2.54 2.18
N GLU A 106 9.91 1.69 1.92
CA GLU A 106 11.31 2.09 1.86
C GLU A 106 11.54 3.18 0.81
N PHE A 107 11.01 3.00 -0.40
CA PHE A 107 11.16 3.97 -1.48
C PHE A 107 10.53 5.33 -1.15
N VAL A 108 9.29 5.31 -0.65
CA VAL A 108 8.55 6.54 -0.30
C VAL A 108 9.26 7.23 0.86
N LEU A 109 9.57 6.52 1.94
CA LEU A 109 10.28 7.09 3.08
C LEU A 109 11.63 7.64 2.66
N ALA A 110 12.46 6.87 1.94
CA ALA A 110 13.75 7.34 1.44
C ALA A 110 13.62 8.67 0.69
N ASN A 111 12.60 8.83 -0.15
CA ASN A 111 12.36 10.12 -0.83
C ASN A 111 11.90 11.23 0.14
N LEU A 112 11.05 10.92 1.10
CA LEU A 112 10.51 11.91 2.06
C LEU A 112 11.57 12.40 3.04
N VAL A 113 12.35 11.49 3.66
CA VAL A 113 13.41 11.87 4.62
C VAL A 113 14.69 12.36 3.94
N TRP A 114 14.96 11.97 2.70
CA TRP A 114 16.13 12.49 1.98
C TRP A 114 15.91 13.90 1.44
N LYS A 115 14.69 14.25 1.01
CA LYS A 115 14.40 15.56 0.41
C LYS A 115 13.95 16.63 1.40
N PHE A 116 13.42 16.22 2.55
CA PHE A 116 12.77 17.14 3.47
C PHE A 116 13.17 16.89 4.92
N ASP A 117 13.36 18.00 5.63
CA ASP A 117 13.31 18.05 7.08
C ASP A 117 11.86 18.21 7.52
N TRP A 118 11.44 17.42 8.51
CA TRP A 118 10.05 17.36 8.95
C TRP A 118 9.91 17.97 10.34
N GLU A 119 8.95 18.89 10.49
CA GLU A 119 8.66 19.58 11.75
C GLU A 119 7.17 19.55 12.07
N LEU A 120 6.85 19.65 13.36
CA LEU A 120 5.46 19.81 13.79
C LEU A 120 4.99 21.25 13.60
N PRO A 121 3.74 21.45 13.14
CA PRO A 121 3.18 22.79 12.99
C PRO A 121 3.17 23.53 14.33
N ASN A 122 3.39 24.84 14.28
CA ASN A 122 3.39 25.74 15.44
C ASN A 122 4.44 25.40 16.52
N GLY A 123 5.52 24.70 16.17
CA GLY A 123 6.56 24.32 17.14
C GLY A 123 6.10 23.26 18.14
N GLY A 124 5.18 22.39 17.73
CA GLY A 124 4.74 21.25 18.53
C GLY A 124 5.91 20.36 18.94
N LYS A 125 5.80 19.71 20.10
CA LYS A 125 6.88 18.89 20.69
C LYS A 125 6.63 17.38 20.68
N SER A 126 5.40 16.96 20.40
CA SER A 126 4.99 15.56 20.45
C SER A 126 3.85 15.31 19.48
N VAL A 127 3.84 14.14 18.86
CA VAL A 127 2.74 13.64 18.03
C VAL A 127 1.71 12.95 18.92
N ASP A 128 0.43 13.16 18.65
CA ASP A 128 -0.64 12.36 19.29
C ASP A 128 -0.61 10.95 18.70
N MET A 129 -0.37 9.94 19.55
CA MET A 129 -0.27 8.53 19.17
C MET A 129 -1.54 7.72 19.50
N ALA A 130 -2.67 8.39 19.76
CA ALA A 130 -3.94 7.71 19.96
C ALA A 130 -4.38 6.97 18.69
N GLU A 131 -4.95 5.78 18.88
CA GLU A 131 -5.40 4.87 17.84
C GLU A 131 -6.93 4.78 17.79
N THR A 132 -7.47 4.51 16.60
CA THR A 132 -8.88 4.16 16.42
C THR A 132 -8.97 2.72 15.94
N PRO A 133 -9.72 1.85 16.64
CA PRO A 133 -9.92 0.48 16.20
C PRO A 133 -10.62 0.43 14.83
N ALA A 134 -9.99 -0.24 13.86
CA ALA A 134 -10.57 -0.57 12.55
C ALA A 134 -9.89 -1.84 12.01
N ALA A 135 -10.10 -2.16 10.73
CA ALA A 135 -9.43 -3.29 10.07
C ALA A 135 -7.89 -3.14 10.09
N THR A 136 -7.41 -1.89 10.01
CA THR A 136 -6.04 -1.50 10.36
C THR A 136 -6.07 -0.50 11.51
N LEU A 137 -4.98 -0.41 12.29
CA LEU A 137 -4.88 0.53 13.40
C LEU A 137 -4.61 1.92 12.85
N HIS A 138 -5.65 2.73 12.63
CA HIS A 138 -5.47 4.11 12.18
C HIS A 138 -5.17 5.06 13.35
N LYS A 139 -4.52 6.19 13.05
CA LYS A 139 -4.43 7.30 14.01
C LYS A 139 -5.81 7.89 14.28
N ALA A 140 -6.14 8.12 15.55
CA ALA A 140 -7.38 8.79 15.95
C ALA A 140 -7.38 10.29 15.56
N VAL A 141 -6.19 10.89 15.51
CA VAL A 141 -5.99 12.28 15.06
C VAL A 141 -5.07 12.28 13.84
N PRO A 142 -5.44 12.95 12.74
CA PRO A 142 -4.59 13.04 11.56
C PRO A 142 -3.19 13.59 11.89
N LEU A 143 -2.16 12.96 11.32
CA LEU A 143 -0.78 13.47 11.43
C LEU A 143 -0.66 14.78 10.65
N LEU A 144 -0.22 15.84 11.32
CA LEU A 144 0.11 17.12 10.70
C LEU A 144 1.62 17.34 10.79
N ALA A 145 2.25 17.60 9.65
CA ALA A 145 3.69 17.85 9.55
C ALA A 145 3.97 18.92 8.48
N VAL A 146 5.04 19.68 8.68
CA VAL A 146 5.55 20.68 7.75
C VAL A 146 6.81 20.13 7.12
N ALA A 147 6.85 20.10 5.77
CA ALA A 147 8.01 19.65 5.02
C ALA A 147 8.86 20.87 4.62
N ASN A 148 10.07 20.96 5.16
CA ASN A 148 11.06 21.97 4.79
C ASN A 148 12.07 21.32 3.85
N LYS A 149 12.45 22.00 2.76
CA LYS A 149 13.44 21.44 1.84
C LYS A 149 14.78 21.29 2.56
N TYR A 150 15.36 20.09 2.49
CA TYR A 150 16.70 19.81 3.03
C TYR A 150 17.73 20.75 2.38
N SER A 151 18.49 21.50 3.19
CA SER A 151 19.45 22.52 2.73
C SER A 151 20.74 21.93 2.16
#